data_AF-A0A8C9RUT7-F1
#
_entry.id   AF-A0A8C9RUT7-F1
#
_cell.length_a   1.000
_cell.length_b   1.000
_cell.length_c   1.000
_cell.angle_alpha   90.00
_cell.angle_beta   90.00
_cell.angle_gamma   90.00
#
_symmetry.space_group_name_H-M   'P 1'
#
loop_
_entity.id
_entity.type
_entity.pdbx_description
1 polymer ?
#
loop_
_entity_poly.entity_id
_entity_poly.type
_entity_poly.pdbx_seq_one_letter_code
_entity_poly.pdbx_strand_id
1 'polypeptide(L)'
;TVRVMLYSSIPHTVLFLELTLKAQSPCALSQPHVIHWNDNQAIIQGFKYKEGELIVPQSGKYHVYLQITFRKPESYNCSEGDLFIPLRPEVRVWQDSYPEYVPLMSASDYLSCKEIFEKSIYTAGMYDLEKNSKLQVWYGADKELAVQTDEQKIFFGAFLV
;
A
#
# COMPACT_ATOMS: atom_id res chain seq x y z
N THR A 1 -18.94 0.50 12.47
CA THR A 1 -19.41 -0.89 12.55
C THR A 1 -18.90 -1.64 11.34
N VAL A 2 -17.79 -2.38 11.45
CA VAL A 2 -17.25 -3.16 10.32
C VAL A 2 -17.55 -4.63 10.55
N ARG A 3 -18.09 -5.27 9.51
CA ARG A 3 -18.47 -6.69 9.45
C ARG A 3 -17.22 -7.53 9.26
N VAL A 4 -17.04 -8.51 10.13
CA VAL A 4 -16.11 -9.63 9.91
C VAL A 4 -16.74 -10.54 8.87
N MET A 5 -16.21 -10.58 7.64
CA MET A 5 -16.48 -11.71 6.75
C MET A 5 -15.51 -12.83 7.10
N LEU A 6 -15.89 -13.63 8.10
CA LEU A 6 -15.26 -14.93 8.33
C LEU A 6 -15.61 -15.82 7.15
N TYR A 7 -14.71 -16.00 6.20
CA TYR A 7 -14.76 -17.18 5.33
C TYR A 7 -14.33 -18.39 6.17
N SER A 8 -15.30 -18.93 6.90
CA SER A 8 -15.21 -20.21 7.60
C SER A 8 -15.25 -21.33 6.56
N SER A 9 -14.08 -21.93 6.26
CA SER A 9 -13.90 -23.36 5.94
C SER A 9 -12.54 -23.67 5.29
N ILE A 10 -11.41 -23.26 5.89
CA ILE A 10 -10.10 -23.84 5.55
C ILE A 10 -9.38 -24.19 6.84
N PRO A 11 -9.13 -25.48 7.14
CA PRO A 11 -8.29 -25.85 8.26
C PRO A 11 -6.82 -25.64 7.84
N HIS A 12 -6.02 -25.12 8.78
CA HIS A 12 -4.58 -24.79 8.72
C HIS A 12 -4.34 -23.28 8.59
N THR A 13 -3.54 -22.76 9.52
CA THR A 13 -3.30 -21.36 9.89
C THR A 13 -2.96 -20.47 8.70
N VAL A 14 -3.95 -19.82 8.09
CA VAL A 14 -3.75 -18.82 7.04
C VAL A 14 -3.30 -17.52 7.72
N LEU A 15 -1.99 -17.21 7.67
CA LEU A 15 -1.49 -15.91 8.11
C LEU A 15 -2.07 -14.84 7.19
N PHE A 16 -3.12 -14.13 7.59
CA PHE A 16 -3.75 -13.05 6.82
C PHE A 16 -3.50 -11.70 7.50
N LEU A 17 -3.19 -10.68 6.71
CA LEU A 17 -3.12 -9.30 7.17
C LEU A 17 -3.72 -8.35 6.13
N GLU A 18 -4.55 -7.43 6.61
CA GLU A 18 -4.99 -6.25 5.88
C GLU A 18 -4.74 -5.01 6.76
N LEU A 19 -4.11 -4.00 6.16
CA LEU A 19 -3.74 -2.74 6.79
C LEU A 19 -4.51 -1.62 6.12
N THR A 20 -5.19 -0.79 6.91
CA THR A 20 -5.84 0.44 6.45
C THR A 20 -4.97 1.64 6.77
N LEU A 21 -5.13 2.71 5.97
CA LEU A 21 -4.32 3.91 6.12
C LEU A 21 -4.47 4.50 7.52
N LYS A 22 -3.35 4.90 8.15
CA LYS A 22 -3.40 5.74 9.35
C LYS A 22 -3.65 7.18 8.95
N ALA A 23 -4.61 7.85 9.57
CA ALA A 23 -4.84 9.28 9.45
C ALA A 23 -3.51 10.05 9.46
N GLN A 24 -3.16 10.68 8.34
CA GLN A 24 -1.94 11.46 8.16
C GLN A 24 -2.33 12.91 7.90
N SER A 25 -1.72 13.84 8.65
CA SER A 25 -1.91 15.28 8.44
C SER A 25 -1.42 15.69 7.05
N PRO A 26 -2.05 16.69 6.39
CA PRO A 26 -1.52 17.25 5.16
C PRO A 26 -0.17 17.91 5.44
N CYS A 27 0.89 17.27 4.93
CA CYS A 27 2.23 17.80 4.73
C CYS A 27 3.10 18.09 5.97
N ALA A 28 3.97 17.12 6.29
CA ALA A 28 5.38 17.34 6.63
C ALA A 28 6.18 16.05 6.30
N LEU A 29 6.12 15.59 5.03
CA LEU A 29 6.86 14.40 4.59
C LEU A 29 8.21 14.83 4.01
N SER A 30 9.21 15.01 4.87
CA SER A 30 10.58 15.34 4.47
C SER A 30 11.43 14.13 4.01
N GLN A 31 10.82 12.95 3.81
CA GLN A 31 11.47 11.74 3.28
C GLN A 31 10.47 10.93 2.42
N PRO A 32 10.92 10.14 1.43
CA PRO A 32 10.10 9.80 0.27
C PRO A 32 8.91 8.92 0.65
N HIS A 33 7.70 9.39 0.33
CA HIS A 33 6.51 8.65 -0.12
C HIS A 33 6.08 7.33 0.56
N VAL A 34 6.57 6.97 1.75
CA VAL A 34 6.17 5.75 2.48
C VAL A 34 4.80 5.94 3.14
N ILE A 35 3.91 4.96 2.96
CA ILE A 35 2.60 4.93 3.62
C ILE A 35 2.72 4.32 5.01
N HIS A 36 2.23 5.05 6.01
CA HIS A 36 2.02 4.52 7.35
C HIS A 36 0.58 4.02 7.54
N TRP A 37 0.49 2.78 7.98
CA TRP A 37 -0.73 2.04 8.25
C TRP A 37 -1.14 2.09 9.72
N ASN A 38 -2.45 1.95 9.99
CA ASN A 38 -2.98 1.86 11.33
C ASN A 38 -2.65 0.49 11.93
N ASP A 39 -1.90 0.48 13.03
CA ASP A 39 -1.44 -0.71 13.75
C ASP A 39 -2.47 -1.25 14.73
N ASN A 40 -3.40 -0.41 15.19
CA ASN A 40 -4.44 -0.78 16.16
C ASN A 40 -5.53 -1.70 15.59
N GLN A 41 -5.59 -1.88 14.27
CA GLN A 41 -6.63 -2.66 13.57
C GLN A 41 -6.08 -3.78 12.70
N ALA A 42 -4.76 -3.91 12.64
CA ALA A 42 -4.09 -4.95 11.89
C ALA A 42 -4.43 -6.31 12.52
N ILE A 43 -5.12 -7.19 11.77
CA ILE A 43 -5.22 -8.61 12.14
C ILE A 43 -3.84 -9.19 11.86
N ILE A 44 -2.91 -9.03 12.80
CA ILE A 44 -1.52 -9.43 12.66
C ILE A 44 -1.42 -10.92 13.01
N GLN A 45 -1.80 -11.79 12.08
CA GLN A 45 -1.52 -13.22 12.21
C GLN A 45 -0.02 -13.46 12.01
N GLY A 46 0.77 -13.26 13.06
CA GLY A 46 2.20 -13.56 13.09
C GLY A 46 3.13 -12.50 12.50
N PHE A 47 2.67 -11.67 11.54
CA PHE A 47 3.46 -10.55 11.00
C PHE A 47 3.93 -9.58 12.11
N LYS A 48 4.85 -8.67 11.81
CA LYS A 48 5.10 -7.52 12.69
C LYS A 48 5.02 -6.26 11.87
N TYR A 49 4.49 -5.19 12.43
CA TYR A 49 4.44 -3.91 11.76
C TYR A 49 5.19 -2.88 12.60
N LYS A 50 6.14 -2.17 11.99
CA LYS A 50 6.96 -1.16 12.67
C LYS A 50 7.34 -0.06 11.67
N GLU A 51 7.06 1.20 12.00
CA GLU A 51 7.55 2.37 11.25
C GLU A 51 7.26 2.35 9.73
N GLY A 52 6.11 1.84 9.29
CA GLY A 52 5.79 1.72 7.85
C GLY A 52 6.22 0.39 7.21
N GLU A 53 6.95 -0.44 7.94
CA GLU A 53 7.46 -1.73 7.49
C GLU A 53 6.57 -2.88 7.98
N LEU A 54 6.08 -3.70 7.05
CA LEU A 54 5.49 -4.99 7.34
C LEU A 54 6.57 -6.07 7.28
N ILE A 55 6.84 -6.71 8.42
CA ILE A 55 7.90 -7.69 8.60
C ILE A 55 7.32 -9.10 8.45
N VAL A 56 7.88 -9.84 7.51
CA VAL A 56 7.49 -11.22 7.17
C VAL A 56 7.89 -12.18 8.30
N PRO A 57 6.95 -12.97 8.86
CA PRO A 57 7.22 -13.78 10.05
C PRO A 57 7.92 -15.10 9.77
N GLN A 58 7.77 -15.66 8.57
CA GLN A 58 8.39 -16.91 8.15
C GLN A 58 8.63 -16.92 6.65
N SER A 59 9.61 -17.70 6.19
CA SER A 59 9.88 -17.82 4.75
C SER A 59 8.78 -18.62 4.06
N GLY A 60 8.38 -18.21 2.86
CA GLY A 60 7.36 -18.93 2.07
C GLY A 60 6.82 -18.13 0.90
N LYS A 61 5.79 -18.67 0.26
CA LYS A 61 5.12 -18.02 -0.88
C LYS A 61 3.93 -17.21 -0.40
N TYR A 62 3.99 -15.90 -0.55
CA TYR A 62 2.97 -14.98 -0.09
C TYR A 62 2.18 -14.41 -1.26
N HIS A 63 0.85 -14.37 -1.13
CA HIS A 63 0.01 -13.53 -1.96
C HIS A 63 -0.02 -12.12 -1.36
N VAL A 64 0.57 -11.16 -2.07
CA VAL A 64 0.68 -9.75 -1.66
C VAL A 64 -0.26 -8.92 -2.51
N TYR A 65 -1.01 -8.01 -1.91
CA TYR A 65 -1.99 -7.17 -2.61
C TYR A 65 -2.00 -5.74 -2.07
N LEU A 66 -2.27 -4.79 -2.97
CA LEU A 66 -2.32 -3.38 -2.69
C LEU A 66 -3.47 -2.73 -3.46
N GLN A 67 -4.29 -1.93 -2.77
CA GLN A 67 -5.20 -0.98 -3.38
C GLN A 67 -4.90 0.44 -2.90
N ILE A 68 -4.73 1.36 -3.84
CA ILE A 68 -4.69 2.80 -3.55
C ILE A 68 -5.72 3.51 -4.41
N THR A 69 -6.55 4.33 -3.77
CA THR A 69 -7.50 5.20 -4.46
C THR A 69 -6.95 6.61 -4.50
N PHE A 70 -6.72 7.11 -5.71
CA PHE A 70 -6.18 8.43 -5.99
C PHE A 70 -7.30 9.38 -6.38
N ARG A 71 -7.15 10.65 -5.98
CA ARG A 71 -8.01 11.75 -6.37
C ARG A 71 -7.15 13.00 -6.50
N LYS A 72 -7.41 13.80 -7.54
CA LYS A 72 -6.79 15.13 -7.67
C LYS A 72 -7.43 16.08 -6.65
N PRO A 73 -6.66 16.75 -5.77
CA PRO A 73 -7.20 17.81 -4.92
C PRO A 73 -7.75 18.96 -5.76
N GLU A 74 -8.80 19.61 -5.27
CA GLU A 74 -9.33 20.83 -5.92
C GLU A 74 -8.28 21.95 -5.95
N SER A 75 -7.45 22.03 -4.90
CA SER A 75 -6.34 22.98 -4.79
C SER A 75 -5.15 22.67 -5.71
N TYR A 76 -5.09 21.46 -6.30
CA TYR A 76 -3.99 21.08 -7.18
C TYR A 76 -4.20 21.69 -8.57
N ASN A 77 -3.41 22.71 -8.85
CA ASN A 77 -3.37 23.39 -10.15
C ASN A 77 -2.33 22.74 -11.05
N CYS A 78 -2.81 22.13 -12.13
CA CYS A 78 -1.95 21.61 -13.18
C CYS A 78 -1.35 22.78 -14.00
N SER A 79 -0.08 22.66 -14.39
CA SER A 79 0.59 23.68 -15.21
C SER A 79 -0.04 23.74 -16.60
N GLU A 80 0.12 24.85 -17.33
CA GLU A 80 -0.23 24.91 -18.75
C GLU A 80 0.57 23.86 -19.53
N GLY A 81 -0.10 22.77 -19.93
CA GLY A 81 0.50 21.62 -20.63
C GLY A 81 0.32 20.28 -19.91
N ASP A 82 0.04 20.29 -18.60
CA ASP A 82 -0.17 19.08 -17.82
C ASP A 82 -1.59 18.53 -18.09
N LEU A 83 -1.69 17.53 -18.96
CA LEU A 83 -2.96 16.83 -19.24
C LEU A 83 -3.22 15.69 -18.26
N PHE A 84 -2.15 15.09 -17.73
CA PHE A 84 -2.20 13.87 -16.94
C PHE A 84 -1.22 13.94 -15.77
N ILE A 85 -1.60 13.30 -14.66
CA ILE A 85 -0.76 13.14 -13.47
C ILE A 85 -0.38 11.66 -13.37
N PRO A 86 0.92 11.30 -13.42
CA PRO A 86 1.34 9.91 -13.35
C PRO A 86 1.14 9.34 -11.95
N LEU A 87 0.62 8.13 -11.89
CA LEU A 87 0.42 7.33 -10.68
C LEU A 87 1.25 6.06 -10.79
N ARG A 88 2.09 5.79 -9.79
CA ARG A 88 2.91 4.57 -9.74
C ARG A 88 2.92 3.97 -8.33
N PRO A 89 1.80 3.44 -7.82
CA PRO A 89 1.82 2.76 -6.53
C PRO A 89 2.75 1.54 -6.57
N GLU A 90 3.57 1.38 -5.53
CA GLU A 90 4.55 0.29 -5.43
C GLU A 90 4.52 -0.36 -4.05
N VAL A 91 4.71 -1.68 -4.02
CA VAL A 91 5.19 -2.39 -2.83
C VAL A 91 6.66 -2.67 -3.05
N ARG A 92 7.50 -2.26 -2.10
CA ARG A 92 8.93 -2.50 -2.09
C ARG A 92 9.30 -3.50 -1.02
N VAL A 93 10.32 -4.30 -1.29
CA VAL A 93 10.87 -5.29 -0.36
C VAL A 93 12.31 -4.96 -0.03
N TRP A 94 12.68 -5.14 1.23
CA TRP A 94 14.06 -5.14 1.72
C TRP A 94 14.36 -6.53 2.30
N GLN A 95 15.56 -7.05 2.04
CA GLN A 95 16.01 -8.37 2.50
C GLN A 95 17.46 -8.28 2.99
N ASP A 96 17.87 -9.13 3.93
CA ASP A 96 19.27 -9.14 4.41
C ASP A 96 20.26 -9.47 3.27
N SER A 97 19.82 -10.29 2.30
CA SER A 97 20.59 -10.65 1.10
C SER A 97 20.78 -9.49 0.12
N TYR A 98 19.92 -8.47 0.20
CA TYR A 98 19.95 -7.28 -0.64
C TYR A 98 19.54 -6.05 0.19
N PRO A 99 20.51 -5.37 0.86
CA PRO A 99 20.24 -4.41 1.93
C PRO A 99 19.74 -3.04 1.44
N GLU A 100 18.93 -3.01 0.38
CA GLU A 100 18.23 -1.83 -0.10
C GLU A 100 16.80 -2.20 -0.55
N TYR A 101 15.90 -1.21 -0.57
CA TYR A 101 14.51 -1.43 -0.98
C TYR A 101 14.38 -1.52 -2.51
N VAL A 102 13.90 -2.64 -3.01
CA VAL A 102 13.60 -2.85 -4.43
C VAL A 102 12.10 -3.03 -4.69
N PRO A 103 11.59 -2.64 -5.87
CA PRO A 103 10.20 -2.92 -6.24
C PRO A 103 9.91 -4.43 -6.23
N LEU A 104 8.98 -4.85 -5.37
CA LEU A 104 8.39 -6.19 -5.40
C LEU A 104 7.24 -6.23 -6.41
N MET A 105 6.41 -5.19 -6.38
CA MET A 105 5.23 -5.02 -7.20
C MET A 105 5.03 -3.54 -7.50
N SER A 106 4.70 -3.22 -8.74
CA SER A 106 4.32 -1.87 -9.15
C SER A 106 3.12 -1.92 -10.09
N ALA A 107 2.31 -0.86 -10.06
CA ALA A 107 1.33 -0.59 -11.10
C ALA A 107 1.56 0.82 -11.62
N SER A 108 1.05 1.13 -12.81
CA SER A 108 1.19 2.45 -13.41
C SER A 108 -0.10 2.87 -14.07
N ASP A 109 -0.48 4.12 -13.85
CA ASP A 109 -1.67 4.70 -14.42
C ASP A 109 -1.59 6.23 -14.42
N TYR A 110 -2.65 6.89 -14.86
CA TYR A 110 -2.76 8.33 -14.93
C TYR A 110 -4.11 8.82 -14.41
N LEU A 111 -4.08 10.00 -13.77
CA LEU A 111 -5.26 10.83 -13.51
C LEU A 111 -5.33 11.98 -14.49
N SER A 112 -6.55 12.36 -14.89
CA SER A 112 -6.76 13.56 -15.68
C SER A 112 -6.49 14.81 -14.82
N CYS A 113 -5.80 15.78 -15.40
CA CYS A 113 -5.69 17.12 -14.81
C CYS A 113 -6.96 17.96 -14.97
N LYS A 114 -7.78 17.64 -15.98
CA LYS A 114 -8.97 18.43 -16.36
C LYS A 114 -10.24 17.99 -15.63
N GLU A 115 -10.32 16.72 -15.28
CA GLU A 115 -11.49 16.12 -14.66
C GLU A 115 -11.18 15.73 -13.21
N ILE A 116 -12.11 16.00 -12.31
CA ILE A 116 -11.99 15.58 -10.91
C ILE A 116 -12.77 14.27 -10.77
N PHE A 117 -12.04 13.16 -10.76
CA PHE A 117 -12.60 11.85 -10.46
C PHE A 117 -11.67 11.06 -9.53
N GLU A 118 -12.23 10.04 -8.89
CA GLU A 118 -11.51 9.07 -8.09
C GLU A 118 -11.12 7.87 -8.94
N LYS A 119 -9.89 7.38 -8.77
CA LYS A 119 -9.40 6.19 -9.46
C LYS A 119 -8.73 5.25 -8.49
N SER A 120 -9.20 4.01 -8.42
CA SER A 120 -8.59 2.96 -7.62
C SER A 120 -7.67 2.10 -8.48
N ILE A 121 -6.42 1.94 -8.03
CA ILE A 121 -5.47 1.01 -8.61
C ILE A 121 -5.33 -0.16 -7.64
N TYR A 122 -5.72 -1.35 -8.08
CA TYR A 122 -5.51 -2.62 -7.39
C TYR A 122 -4.41 -3.40 -8.11
N THR A 123 -3.45 -3.93 -7.37
CA THR A 123 -2.42 -4.82 -7.88
C THR A 123 -2.12 -5.92 -6.86
N ALA A 124 -1.85 -7.12 -7.35
CA ALA A 124 -1.56 -8.28 -6.52
C ALA A 124 -0.66 -9.28 -7.25
N GLY A 125 0.07 -10.09 -6.48
CA GLY A 125 0.95 -11.13 -7.02
C GLY A 125 1.37 -12.14 -5.96
N MET A 126 1.96 -13.26 -6.42
CA MET A 126 2.56 -14.28 -5.55
C MET A 126 4.07 -14.13 -5.55
N TYR A 127 4.66 -14.02 -4.36
CA TYR A 127 6.08 -13.75 -4.19
C TYR A 127 6.69 -14.68 -3.15
N ASP A 128 7.90 -15.16 -3.41
CA ASP A 128 8.70 -15.87 -2.41
C ASP A 128 9.36 -14.82 -1.49
N LEU A 129 9.01 -14.84 -0.22
CA LEU A 129 9.52 -13.91 0.78
C LEU A 129 10.31 -14.67 1.84
N GLU A 130 11.43 -14.12 2.26
CA GLU A 130 12.24 -14.64 3.35
C GLU A 130 11.73 -14.11 4.68
N LYS A 131 11.85 -14.91 5.74
CA LYS A 131 11.65 -14.45 7.12
C LYS A 131 12.45 -13.17 7.36
N ASN A 132 11.82 -12.19 8.03
CA ASN A 132 12.35 -10.86 8.30
C ASN A 132 12.49 -9.93 7.09
N SER A 133 12.10 -10.36 5.88
CA SER A 133 11.90 -9.42 4.77
C SER A 133 10.94 -8.32 5.21
N LYS A 134 11.19 -7.08 4.78
CA LYS A 134 10.39 -5.92 5.13
C LYS A 134 9.68 -5.40 3.90
N LEU A 135 8.37 -5.25 3.97
CA LEU A 135 7.56 -4.68 2.91
C LEU A 135 7.19 -3.24 3.26
N GLN A 136 7.35 -2.33 2.31
CA GLN A 136 6.91 -0.94 2.41
C GLN A 136 6.05 -0.57 1.20
N VAL A 137 5.06 0.28 1.42
CA VAL A 137 4.20 0.77 0.34
C VAL A 137 4.53 2.21 0.03
N TRP A 138 4.68 2.49 -1.26
CA TRP A 138 4.98 3.80 -1.81
C TRP A 138 3.82 4.27 -2.68
N TYR A 139 3.40 5.52 -2.54
CA TYR A 139 2.34 6.10 -3.39
C TYR A 139 2.76 6.24 -4.85
N GLY A 140 4.04 6.57 -5.08
CA GLY A 140 4.68 6.81 -6.39
C GLY A 140 3.91 7.74 -7.33
N ALA A 141 3.30 8.79 -6.78
CA ALA A 141 2.80 9.91 -7.56
C ALA A 141 3.75 11.11 -7.40
N ASP A 142 3.96 11.87 -8.48
CA ASP A 142 4.76 13.09 -8.47
C ASP A 142 3.96 14.24 -7.83
N LYS A 143 4.61 14.97 -6.91
CA LYS A 143 4.05 16.06 -6.09
C LYS A 143 2.89 15.62 -5.18
N GLU A 144 2.62 16.46 -4.17
CA GLU A 144 1.59 16.32 -3.14
C GLU A 144 0.15 16.29 -3.73
N LEU A 145 -0.16 15.29 -4.56
CA LEU A 145 -1.50 14.79 -4.67
C LEU A 145 -1.86 14.34 -3.27
N ALA A 146 -2.62 15.18 -2.55
CA ALA A 146 -3.34 14.73 -1.37
C ALA A 146 -4.28 13.66 -1.86
N VAL A 147 -3.78 12.42 -1.82
CA VAL A 147 -4.55 11.21 -1.89
C VAL A 147 -5.62 11.47 -0.84
N GLN A 148 -6.82 11.87 -1.27
CA GLN A 148 -7.90 12.17 -0.35
C GLN A 148 -8.45 10.80 0.01
N THR A 149 -7.70 10.18 0.89
CA THR A 149 -7.79 8.79 1.26
C THR A 149 -8.98 8.68 2.18
N ASP A 150 -10.14 8.35 1.61
CA ASP A 150 -11.08 7.57 2.38
C ASP A 150 -10.29 6.37 2.91
N GLU A 151 -10.01 6.34 4.22
CA GLU A 151 -9.19 5.32 4.88
C GLU A 151 -9.72 3.90 4.60
N GLN A 152 -11.00 3.80 4.19
CA GLN A 152 -11.67 2.55 3.81
C GLN A 152 -11.36 2.09 2.38
N LYS A 153 -10.78 2.94 1.53
CA LYS A 153 -10.50 2.65 0.11
C LYS A 153 -9.03 2.38 -0.19
N ILE A 154 -8.20 2.33 0.84
CA ILE A 154 -6.76 2.07 0.74
C ILE A 154 -6.40 0.95 1.71
N PHE A 155 -5.91 -0.12 1.13
CA PHE A 155 -5.49 -1.27 1.91
C PHE A 155 -4.29 -1.97 1.28
N PHE A 156 -3.47 -2.52 2.15
CA PHE A 156 -2.32 -3.33 1.80
C PHE A 156 -2.35 -4.59 2.65
N GLY A 157 -2.03 -5.72 2.04
CA GLY A 157 -2.08 -6.98 2.75
C GLY A 157 -1.20 -8.05 2.14
N ALA A 158 -0.98 -9.08 2.95
CA ALA A 158 -0.27 -10.27 2.54
C ALA A 158 -0.81 -11.48 3.29
N PHE A 159 -0.86 -12.63 2.61
CA PHE A 159 -1.06 -13.91 3.28
C PHE A 159 -0.17 -15.01 2.73
N LEU A 160 0.24 -15.92 3.61
CA LEU A 160 1.02 -17.10 3.21
C LEU A 160 0.07 -18.12 2.55
N VAL A 161 0.51 -18.65 1.40
CA VAL A 161 -0.18 -19.69 0.64
C VAL A 161 0.35 -21.07 1.00
#